data_AF-A0A1F7JQS8-F1
#
_entry.id   AF-A0A1F7JQS8-F1
#
_cell.length_a   1.000
_cell.length_b   1.000
_cell.length_c   1.000
_cell.angle_alpha   90.00
_cell.angle_beta   90.00
_cell.angle_gamma   90.00
#
_symmetry.space_group_name_H-M   'P 1'
#
loop_
_entity.id
_entity.type
_entity.pdbx_description
1 polymer ?
#
loop_
_entity_poly.entity_id
_entity_poly.type
_entity_poly.pdbx_seq_one_letter_code
_entity_poly.pdbx_strand_id
1 'polypeptide(L)' 'MSNQTLVYFINFILRSKKLTLKEEDILVRRLRRKKLKQIGRKYKLTDERIRQIEKAALVKLQSKIYQERLI' A
#
# COMPACT_ATOMS: atom_id res chain seq x y z
N MET A 1 -14.10 14.08 12.07
CA MET A 1 -14.75 12.93 11.41
C MET A 1 -13.68 11.95 10.97
N SER A 2 -13.65 10.74 11.54
CA SER A 2 -12.75 9.70 11.05
C SER A 2 -13.18 9.34 9.63
N ASN A 3 -12.24 9.38 8.70
CA ASN A 3 -12.53 9.04 7.31
C ASN A 3 -12.68 7.51 7.25
N GLN A 4 -13.89 7.00 7.50
CA GLN A 4 -14.18 5.56 7.63
C GLN A 4 -13.61 4.76 6.45
N THR A 5 -13.64 5.35 5.25
CA THR A 5 -13.02 4.83 4.03
C THR A 5 -11.51 4.60 4.17
N LEU A 6 -10.76 5.56 4.74
CA LEU A 6 -9.31 5.39 4.96
C LEU A 6 -9.03 4.29 5.98
N VAL A 7 -9.82 4.21 7.05
CA VAL A 7 -9.68 3.17 8.08
C VAL A 7 -9.94 1.79 7.48
N TYR A 8 -11.00 1.68 6.68
CA TYR A 8 -11.32 0.46 5.93
C TYR A 8 -10.15 0.03 5.04
N PHE A 9 -9.60 0.92 4.22
CA PHE A 9 -8.49 0.58 3.32
C PHE A 9 -7.21 0.23 4.07
N ILE A 10 -6.89 0.93 5.17
CA ILE A 10 -5.74 0.59 6.01
C ILE A 10 -5.92 -0.82 6.59
N ASN A 11 -7.09 -1.15 7.13
CA ASN A 11 -7.37 -2.49 7.66
C ASN A 11 -7.33 -3.56 6.57
N PHE A 12 -7.83 -3.24 5.37
CA PHE A 12 -7.75 -4.14 4.22
C PHE A 12 -6.29 -4.46 3.84
N ILE A 13 -5.43 -3.44 3.78
CA ILE A 13 -4.00 -3.61 3.48
C ILE A 13 -3.33 -4.45 4.57
N LEU A 14 -3.56 -4.13 5.85
CA LEU A 14 -2.93 -4.81 6.99
C LEU A 14 -3.37 -6.27 7.16
N ARG A 15 -4.51 -6.66 6.58
CA ARG A 15 -4.99 -8.05 6.60
C ARG A 15 -4.54 -8.86 5.38
N SER A 16 -3.80 -8.26 4.45
CA SER A 16 -3.41 -8.90 3.20
C SER A 16 -2.19 -9.81 3.38
N LYS A 17 -2.41 -11.13 3.36
CA LYS A 17 -1.32 -12.12 3.40
C LYS A 17 -0.37 -12.08 2.18
N LYS A 18 -0.71 -11.33 1.13
CA LYS A 18 0.06 -11.25 -0.13
C LYS A 18 1.14 -10.16 -0.09
N LEU A 19 1.04 -9.23 0.86
CA LEU A 19 1.99 -8.12 1.00
C LEU A 19 3.06 -8.48 2.03
N THR A 20 4.26 -7.97 1.79
CA THR A 20 5.30 -7.95 2.83
C THR A 20 5.03 -6.80 3.79
N LEU A 21 5.55 -6.90 5.02
CA LEU A 21 5.47 -5.82 6.02
C LEU A 21 5.98 -4.47 5.49
N LYS A 22 6.96 -4.49 4.58
CA LYS A 22 7.48 -3.29 3.93
C LYS A 22 6.48 -2.70 2.94
N GLU A 23 5.83 -3.52 2.13
CA GLU A 23 4.80 -3.08 1.18
C GLU A 23 3.57 -2.52 1.91
N GLU A 24 3.13 -3.19 2.99
CA GLU A 24 2.04 -2.72 3.83
C GLU A 24 2.33 -1.33 4.43
N ASP A 25 3.48 -1.15 5.09
CA ASP A 25 3.83 0.14 5.69
C ASP A 25 3.98 1.26 4.63
N ILE A 26 4.52 0.96 3.45
CA ILE A 26 4.58 1.91 2.33
C ILE A 26 3.16 2.33 1.92
N LEU A 27 2.25 1.38 1.65
CA LEU A 27 0.88 1.69 1.24
C LEU A 27 0.10 2.45 2.33
N VAL A 28 0.23 2.06 3.60
CA VAL A 28 -0.43 2.75 4.73
C VAL A 28 0.08 4.19 4.86
N ARG A 29 1.38 4.43 4.72
CA ARG A 29 1.95 5.79 4.73
C ARG A 29 1.47 6.62 3.55
N ARG A 30 1.32 6.02 2.38
CA ARG A 30 0.79 6.67 1.17
C ARG A 30 -0.67 7.07 1.35
N LEU A 31 -1.51 6.19 1.92
CA LEU A 31 -2.90 6.53 2.29
C LEU A 31 -2.96 7.67 3.31
N ARG A 32 -2.01 7.74 4.24
CA ARG A 32 -1.83 8.85 5.18
C ARG A 32 -1.15 10.08 4.55
N ARG A 33 -1.08 10.16 3.22
CA ARG A 33 -0.55 11.28 2.42
C ARG A 33 0.92 11.63 2.70
N LYS A 34 1.73 10.67 3.18
CA LYS A 34 3.18 10.89 3.32
C LYS A 34 3.84 10.93 1.95
N LYS A 35 4.80 11.85 1.80
CA LYS A 35 5.56 12.03 0.54
C LYS A 35 6.53 10.87 0.32
N LEU A 36 6.78 10.51 -0.95
CA LEU A 36 7.72 9.44 -1.33
C LEU A 36 9.08 9.65 -0.68
N LYS A 37 9.63 10.87 -0.73
CA LYS A 37 10.87 11.27 -0.03
C LYS A 37 10.90 10.93 1.46
N GLN A 38 9.79 11.13 2.18
CA GLN A 38 9.73 10.84 3.61
C GLN A 38 9.74 9.34 3.87
N ILE A 39 9.06 8.55 3.02
CA ILE A 39 9.04 7.10 3.11
C ILE A 39 10.41 6.53 2.69
N GLY A 40 11.01 7.08 1.64
CA GLY A 40 12.33 6.74 1.12
C GLY A 40 13.41 6.90 2.18
N ARG A 41 13.40 8.01 2.94
CA ARG A 41 14.31 8.23 4.08
C ARG A 41 14.25 7.11 5.12
N LYS A 42 13.05 6.63 5.48
CA LYS A 42 12.88 5.53 6.46
C LYS A 42 13.54 4.24 5.97
N TYR A 43 13.46 3.97 4.67
CA TYR A 43 13.95 2.74 4.07
C TYR A 43 15.31 2.87 3.38
N LYS A 44 15.95 4.04 3.45
CA LYS A 44 17.16 4.39 2.67
C LYS A 44 17.00 4.10 1.17
N LEU A 45 15.82 4.41 0.62
CA LEU A 45 15.47 4.22 -0.78
C LEU A 45 15.19 5.55 -1.47
N THR A 46 15.39 5.59 -2.79
CA THR A 46 14.98 6.70 -3.64
C THR A 46 13.45 6.75 -3.78
N ASP A 47 12.93 7.94 -4.06
CA ASP A 47 11.51 8.18 -4.29
C ASP A 47 10.95 7.26 -5.39
N GLU A 48 11.73 7.07 -6.47
CA GLU A 48 11.36 6.20 -7.58
C GLU A 48 11.28 4.74 -7.16
N ARG A 49 12.19 4.28 -6.30
CA ARG A 49 12.13 2.90 -5.80
C ARG A 49 10.92 2.69 -4.90
N ILE A 50 10.53 3.68 -4.09
CA ILE A 50 9.28 3.64 -3.32
C ILE A 50 8.06 3.56 -4.26
N ARG A 51 8.04 4.36 -5.34
CA ARG A 51 6.96 4.33 -6.34
C ARG A 51 6.85 2.98 -7.04
N GLN A 52 7.97 2.34 -7.38
CA GLN A 52 7.99 1.00 -7.96
C GLN A 52 7.39 -0.05 -7.00
N ILE A 53 7.77 0.01 -5.73
CA ILE A 53 7.25 -0.90 -4.69
C ILE A 53 5.74 -0.66 -4.49
N GLU A 54 5.30 0.60 -4.42
CA GLU A 54 3.88 0.95 -4.35
C GLU A 54 3.09 0.36 -5.52
N LYS A 55 3.57 0.52 -6.76
CA LYS A 55 2.93 -0.04 -7.95
C LYS A 55 2.83 -1.57 -7.89
N ALA A 56 3.92 -2.25 -7.54
CA ALA A 56 3.92 -3.72 -7.42
C ALA A 56 2.96 -4.21 -6.33
N ALA A 57 2.91 -3.54 -5.18
CA ALA A 57 2.01 -3.86 -4.09
C ALA A 57 0.53 -3.67 -4.48
N LEU A 58 0.20 -2.61 -5.23
CA LEU A 58 -1.15 -2.40 -5.75
C LEU A 58 -1.58 -3.50 -6.72
N VAL A 59 -0.69 -3.94 -7.62
CA VAL A 59 -0.96 -5.07 -8.53
C VAL A 59 -1.25 -6.35 -7.75
N LYS A 60 -0.49 -6.62 -6.68
CA LYS A 60 -0.75 -7.77 -5.79
C LYS A 60 -2.15 -7.72 -5.16
N LEU A 61 -2.58 -6.55 -4.70
CA LEU A 61 -3.93 -6.36 -4.13
C LEU A 61 -5.03 -6.49 -5.20
N GLN A 62 -4.80 -5.92 -6.38
CA GLN A 62 -5.76 -5.96 -7.50
C GLN A 62 -5.99 -7.37 -8.03
N SER A 63 -4.97 -8.25 -7.99
CA SER A 63 -5.08 -9.64 -8.45
C SER A 63 -6.23 -10.43 -7.78
N LYS A 64 -6.60 -10.07 -6.55
CA LYS A 64 -7.73 -10.70 -5.85
C LYS A 64 -9.08 -10.08 -6.22
N ILE A 65 -9.15 -8.75 -6.34
CA ILE A 65 -10.39 -8.04 -6.74
C ILE A 65 -10.84 -8.44 -8.15
N TYR A 66 -9.88 -8.66 -9.07
CA TYR A 66 -10.19 -9.15 -10.41
C TYR A 66 -10.57 -10.63 -10.42
N GLN A 67 -9.99 -11.46 -9.56
CA GLN A 67 -10.37 -12.88 -9.46
C GLN A 67 -11.75 -13.08 -8.80
N GLU A 68 -12.12 -12.29 -7.78
CA GLU A 68 -13.43 -12.39 -7.11
C GLU A 68 -14.59 -11.83 -7.96
N ARG A 69 -14.33 -11.07 -9.03
CA ARG A 69 -15.36 -10.58 -9.97
C ARG A 69 -15.49 -11.41 -11.26
N LEU A 70 -14.63 -12.41 -11.47
CA LEU A 70 -14.62 -13.29 -12.65
C LEU A 70 -15.16 -14.70 -12.34
N ILE A 71 -15.86 -14.87 -11.20
CA ILE A 71 -16.62 -16.07 -10.84
C ILE A 71 -18.09 -15.69 -10.82
#